data_AF-A0A6L8U336-F1
#
_entry.id   AF-A0A6L8U336-F1
#
_cell.length_a   1.000
_cell.length_b   1.000
_cell.length_c   1.000
_cell.angle_alpha   90.00
_cell.angle_beta   90.00
_cell.angle_gamma   90.00
#
_symmetry.space_group_name_H-M   'P 1'
#
loop_
_entity.id
_entity.type
_entity.pdbx_description
1 polymer ?
#
loop_
_entity_poly.entity_id
_entity_poly.type
_entity_poly.pdbx_seq_one_letter_code
_entity_poly.pdbx_strand_id
1 'polypeptide(L)'
;MKTKMVLLAMIAFSLVQGIGCKKELNIEFVDVSVPDKKCDMPDNYSLVYKKEFENILLFDLSKISEKEIQNRLFRKDNAIEYLIYDSSVSEDILVSYRKVSQEVNAGIYGGICNFPNDVKLWNIPATGMYVNFTAEVISSEWRLGPSAPVYYFIALTSLRIQQL
;
A
#
# COMPACT_ATOMS: atom_id res chain seq x y z
N MET A 1 -25.90 -3.89 -69.79
CA MET A 1 -24.99 -3.25 -68.80
C MET A 1 -25.70 -2.08 -68.14
N LYS A 2 -26.24 -2.28 -66.93
CA LYS A 2 -26.86 -1.24 -66.10
C LYS A 2 -26.75 -1.65 -64.61
N THR A 3 -25.99 -0.85 -63.87
CA THR A 3 -26.20 -0.33 -62.49
C THR A 3 -26.45 -1.24 -61.29
N LYS A 4 -25.72 -0.85 -60.21
CA LYS A 4 -26.12 -0.78 -58.78
C LYS A 4 -26.05 -2.11 -58.01
N MET A 5 -25.65 -2.18 -56.74
CA MET A 5 -25.04 -1.28 -55.74
C MET A 5 -24.90 -2.16 -54.48
N VAL A 6 -23.91 -1.88 -53.64
CA VAL A 6 -23.87 -2.22 -52.20
C VAL A 6 -23.88 -3.70 -51.81
N LEU A 7 -22.70 -4.22 -51.46
CA LEU A 7 -22.56 -4.96 -50.20
C LEU A 7 -21.13 -4.78 -49.65
N LEU A 8 -20.82 -3.53 -49.33
CA LEU A 8 -19.82 -3.18 -48.33
C LEU A 8 -20.54 -3.20 -46.97
N ALA A 9 -19.80 -3.57 -45.92
CA ALA A 9 -20.19 -3.56 -44.50
C ALA A 9 -20.88 -4.83 -43.97
N MET A 10 -20.10 -5.89 -43.68
CA MET A 10 -20.40 -6.70 -42.49
C MET A 10 -19.25 -7.56 -41.91
N ILE A 11 -17.98 -7.36 -42.28
CA ILE A 11 -16.87 -8.16 -41.70
C ILE A 11 -15.64 -7.29 -41.42
N ALA A 12 -15.80 -6.22 -40.66
CA ALA A 12 -14.68 -5.42 -40.15
C ALA A 12 -14.96 -4.77 -38.79
N PHE A 13 -15.71 -5.44 -37.91
CA PHE A 13 -16.07 -4.90 -36.59
C PHE A 13 -15.93 -5.90 -35.45
N SER A 14 -14.89 -6.74 -35.49
CA SER A 14 -14.75 -7.85 -34.52
C SER A 14 -13.35 -8.06 -33.95
N LEU A 15 -12.44 -7.09 -33.98
CA LEU A 15 -11.10 -7.27 -33.37
C LEU A 15 -10.52 -6.04 -32.65
N VAL A 16 -11.34 -5.03 -32.32
CA VAL A 16 -10.95 -4.05 -31.29
C VAL A 16 -11.68 -4.39 -30.00
N GLN A 17 -11.49 -5.62 -29.51
CA GLN A 17 -11.59 -5.83 -28.07
C GLN A 17 -10.27 -5.32 -27.49
N GLY A 18 -10.26 -4.03 -27.17
CA GLY A 18 -9.34 -3.48 -26.19
C GLY A 18 -9.65 -4.11 -24.83
N ILE A 19 -9.26 -5.37 -24.66
CA ILE A 19 -9.06 -5.95 -23.35
C ILE A 19 -7.86 -5.19 -22.83
N GLY A 20 -8.12 -4.22 -21.95
CA GLY A 20 -7.07 -3.60 -21.19
C GLY A 20 -6.29 -4.72 -20.53
N CYS A 21 -5.10 -4.99 -21.06
CA CYS A 21 -4.07 -5.72 -20.33
C CYS A 21 -3.82 -4.90 -19.07
N LYS A 22 -4.58 -5.17 -18.00
CA LYS A 22 -4.05 -5.05 -16.64
C LYS A 22 -2.82 -5.94 -16.69
N LYS A 23 -1.67 -5.32 -16.88
CA LYS A 23 -0.38 -5.99 -16.87
C LYS A 23 -0.31 -6.62 -15.48
N GLU A 24 -0.54 -7.93 -15.39
CA GLU A 24 -0.30 -8.65 -14.15
C GLU A 24 1.16 -8.35 -13.79
N LEU A 25 1.32 -7.65 -12.68
CA LEU A 25 2.62 -7.43 -12.08
C LEU A 25 3.07 -8.80 -11.59
N ASN A 26 3.85 -9.51 -12.42
CA ASN A 26 4.52 -10.75 -12.04
C ASN A 26 5.67 -10.39 -11.09
N ILE A 27 5.30 -10.07 -9.85
CA ILE A 27 6.20 -9.82 -8.74
C ILE A 27 6.31 -11.13 -7.97
N GLU A 28 7.52 -11.68 -7.89
CA GLU A 28 7.79 -12.82 -7.01
C GLU A 28 7.92 -12.32 -5.56
N PHE A 29 7.30 -13.05 -4.63
CA PHE A 29 7.27 -12.70 -3.23
C PHE A 29 7.82 -13.83 -2.36
N VAL A 30 8.68 -13.47 -1.40
CA VAL A 30 9.21 -14.37 -0.37
C VAL A 30 8.58 -14.08 0.98
N ASP A 31 8.30 -15.12 1.75
CA ASP A 31 7.79 -14.99 3.11
C ASP A 31 8.89 -14.49 4.05
N VAL A 32 8.52 -13.55 4.93
CA VAL A 32 9.39 -13.02 5.98
C VAL A 32 8.76 -13.36 7.33
N SER A 33 9.58 -13.89 8.24
CA SER A 33 9.13 -14.20 9.59
C SER A 33 8.72 -12.93 10.33
N VAL A 34 7.47 -12.86 10.76
CA VAL A 34 6.97 -11.79 11.61
C VAL A 34 7.26 -12.13 13.07
N PRO A 35 7.91 -11.25 13.85
CA PRO A 35 8.07 -11.42 15.28
C PRO A 35 6.74 -11.63 16.01
N ASP A 36 6.71 -12.58 16.93
CA ASP A 36 5.60 -12.75 17.89
C ASP A 36 5.70 -11.68 18.99
N LYS A 37 5.39 -10.44 18.61
CA LYS A 37 5.36 -9.26 19.47
C LYS A 37 3.97 -8.64 19.38
N LYS A 38 3.33 -8.45 20.53
CA LYS A 38 2.07 -7.70 20.62
C LYS A 38 2.38 -6.21 20.63
N CYS A 39 1.53 -5.39 20.01
CA CYS A 39 1.66 -3.94 20.19
C CYS A 39 1.36 -3.60 21.65
N ASP A 40 2.14 -2.66 22.20
CA ASP A 40 1.81 -2.06 23.49
C ASP A 40 0.64 -1.10 23.27
N MET A 41 -0.55 -1.49 23.73
CA MET A 41 -1.80 -0.79 23.45
C MET A 41 -2.40 -0.24 24.75
N PRO A 42 -2.95 0.98 24.75
CA PRO A 42 -3.65 1.52 25.92
C PRO A 42 -4.89 0.68 26.25
N ASP A 43 -5.24 0.49 27.53
CA ASP A 43 -6.30 -0.42 28.01
C ASP A 43 -7.70 -0.32 27.35
N ASN A 44 -8.01 0.76 26.61
CA ASN A 44 -9.29 1.01 25.92
C ASN A 44 -9.20 0.87 24.39
N TYR A 45 -8.67 -0.25 23.90
CA TYR A 45 -8.65 -0.54 22.46
C TYR A 45 -9.70 -1.58 22.07
N SER A 46 -10.22 -1.44 20.86
CA SER A 46 -11.08 -2.44 20.21
C SER A 46 -10.39 -2.93 18.94
N LEU A 47 -10.33 -4.25 18.74
CA LEU A 47 -9.97 -4.82 17.44
C LEU A 47 -10.96 -4.29 16.39
N VAL A 48 -10.46 -3.58 15.38
CA VAL A 48 -11.33 -2.96 14.39
C VAL A 48 -11.61 -3.94 13.27
N TYR A 49 -10.56 -4.57 12.73
CA TYR A 49 -10.65 -5.58 11.68
C TYR A 49 -9.31 -6.28 11.46
N LYS A 50 -9.38 -7.49 10.87
CA LYS A 50 -8.25 -8.13 10.20
C LYS A 50 -8.38 -7.88 8.70
N LYS A 51 -7.30 -7.46 8.05
CA LYS A 51 -7.29 -7.14 6.61
C LYS A 51 -6.02 -7.65 5.95
N GLU A 52 -6.19 -8.10 4.70
CA GLU A 52 -5.10 -8.39 3.78
C GLU A 52 -4.80 -7.15 2.92
N PHE A 53 -3.51 -6.89 2.75
CA PHE A 53 -2.96 -5.77 2.00
C PHE A 53 -2.05 -6.33 0.92
N GLU A 54 -2.34 -6.00 -0.33
CA GLU A 54 -1.63 -6.50 -1.50
C GLU A 54 -0.95 -5.37 -2.25
N ASN A 55 0.26 -5.62 -2.75
CA ASN A 55 1.05 -4.74 -3.59
C ASN A 55 1.27 -3.35 -2.98
N ILE A 56 1.44 -3.28 -1.66
CA ILE A 56 1.75 -2.02 -0.97
C ILE A 56 3.23 -1.72 -1.16
N LEU A 57 3.57 -0.46 -1.48
CA LEU A 57 4.97 -0.06 -1.60
C LEU A 57 5.55 0.31 -0.24
N LEU A 58 6.69 -0.28 0.09
CA LEU A 58 7.55 0.10 1.21
C LEU A 58 8.67 1.01 0.72
N PHE A 59 8.78 2.19 1.32
CA PHE A 59 9.84 3.18 1.04
C PHE A 59 10.77 3.37 2.24
N ASP A 60 12.00 3.79 1.96
CA ASP A 60 13.01 4.13 2.97
C ASP A 60 13.25 5.65 2.96
N LEU A 61 12.98 6.34 4.08
CA LEU A 61 13.12 7.80 4.15
C LEU A 61 14.56 8.30 4.03
N SER A 62 15.56 7.44 4.23
CA SER A 62 16.95 7.81 3.97
C SER A 62 17.24 8.00 2.47
N LYS A 63 16.37 7.47 1.60
CA LYS A 63 16.54 7.47 0.13
C LYS A 63 15.54 8.35 -0.61
N ILE A 64 14.37 8.63 -0.02
CA ILE A 64 13.32 9.44 -0.64
C ILE A 64 12.48 10.16 0.41
N SER A 65 12.09 11.42 0.13
CA SER A 65 11.21 12.17 1.03
C SER A 65 9.74 11.74 0.91
N GLU A 66 8.98 11.82 2.01
CA GLU A 66 7.54 11.52 1.99
C GLU A 66 6.77 12.40 0.99
N LYS A 67 7.13 13.68 0.86
CA LYS A 67 6.56 14.58 -0.14
C LYS A 67 6.76 14.05 -1.57
N GLU A 68 7.93 13.50 -1.86
CA GLU A 68 8.22 12.95 -3.18
C GLU A 68 7.47 11.64 -3.43
N ILE A 69 7.35 10.76 -2.42
CA ILE A 69 6.52 9.55 -2.50
C ILE A 69 5.08 9.93 -2.88
N GLN A 70 4.48 10.85 -2.11
CA GLN A 70 3.11 11.31 -2.32
C GLN A 70 2.94 11.90 -3.74
N ASN A 71 3.85 12.77 -4.18
CA ASN A 71 3.81 13.34 -5.53
C ASN A 71 3.89 12.28 -6.64
N ARG A 72 4.64 11.18 -6.43
CA ARG A 72 4.75 10.10 -7.41
C ARG A 72 3.50 9.22 -7.46
N LEU A 73 2.96 8.87 -6.29
CA LEU A 73 1.80 7.98 -6.19
C LEU A 73 0.50 8.69 -6.56
N PHE A 74 0.32 9.95 -6.14
CA PHE A 74 -0.89 10.70 -6.47
C PHE A 74 -1.05 11.01 -7.96
N ARG A 75 0.03 10.96 -8.76
CA ARG A 75 -0.08 11.04 -10.22
C ARG A 75 -0.84 9.86 -10.82
N LYS A 76 -1.00 8.76 -10.07
CA LYS A 76 -1.69 7.54 -10.51
C LYS A 76 -3.08 7.43 -9.90
N ASP A 77 -3.23 7.77 -8.61
CA ASP A 77 -4.48 7.57 -7.86
C ASP A 77 -4.76 8.76 -6.93
N ASN A 78 -6.04 9.14 -6.74
CA ASN A 78 -6.42 10.24 -5.82
C ASN A 78 -6.29 9.88 -4.33
N ALA A 79 -6.22 8.59 -4.03
CA ALA A 79 -5.96 8.05 -2.70
C ALA A 79 -4.85 7.01 -2.81
N ILE A 80 -3.86 7.12 -1.93
CA ILE A 80 -2.66 6.29 -1.96
C ILE A 80 -2.47 5.60 -0.62
N GLU A 81 -1.89 4.40 -0.67
CA GLU A 81 -1.62 3.54 0.49
C GLU A 81 -0.20 2.99 0.35
N TYR A 82 0.65 3.21 1.37
CA TYR A 82 2.06 2.85 1.34
C TYR A 82 2.64 2.68 2.75
N LEU A 83 3.79 2.04 2.84
CA LEU A 83 4.58 1.92 4.06
C LEU A 83 5.83 2.80 3.97
N ILE A 84 6.26 3.29 5.13
CA ILE A 84 7.49 4.03 5.30
C ILE A 84 8.34 3.33 6.36
N TYR A 85 9.57 2.99 6.01
CA TYR A 85 10.65 2.72 6.94
C TYR A 85 11.42 4.02 7.25
N ASP A 86 11.59 4.29 8.55
CA ASP A 86 12.34 5.44 9.04
C ASP A 86 13.34 4.98 10.11
N SER A 87 14.63 5.03 9.80
CA SER A 87 15.69 4.65 10.75
C SER A 87 15.88 5.65 11.91
N SER A 88 15.25 6.83 11.84
CA SER A 88 15.40 7.88 12.87
C SER A 88 14.43 7.74 14.03
N VAL A 89 13.42 6.87 13.93
CA VAL A 89 12.44 6.62 15.00
C VAL A 89 12.83 5.43 15.87
N SER A 90 12.17 5.28 17.02
CA SER A 90 12.41 4.16 17.94
C SER A 90 12.21 2.80 17.27
N GLU A 91 12.96 1.78 17.72
CA GLU A 91 12.88 0.41 17.21
C GLU A 91 11.45 -0.18 17.26
N ASP A 92 10.58 0.35 18.12
CA ASP A 92 9.20 -0.11 18.25
C ASP A 92 8.26 0.27 17.09
N ILE A 93 8.61 1.27 16.27
CA ILE A 93 7.76 1.78 15.17
C ILE A 93 8.60 2.10 13.92
N LEU A 94 9.60 1.27 13.62
CA LEU A 94 10.51 1.47 12.47
C LEU A 94 9.76 1.59 11.14
N VAL A 95 8.61 0.91 11.02
CA VAL A 95 7.76 0.95 9.83
C VAL A 95 6.38 1.47 10.19
N SER A 96 5.93 2.44 9.41
CA SER A 96 4.61 3.03 9.55
C SER A 96 3.79 2.90 8.28
N TYR A 97 2.50 2.66 8.44
CA TYR A 97 1.50 2.71 7.41
C TYR A 97 1.01 4.15 7.16
N ARG A 98 0.75 4.45 5.90
CA ARG A 98 0.21 5.72 5.42
C ARG A 98 -0.93 5.44 4.45
N LYS A 99 -2.06 6.09 4.66
CA LYS A 99 -3.12 6.20 3.67
C LYS A 99 -3.61 7.64 3.60
N VAL A 100 -3.43 8.27 2.45
CA VAL A 100 -3.68 9.70 2.28
C VAL A 100 -4.56 9.90 1.05
N SER A 101 -5.55 10.80 1.14
CA SER A 101 -6.37 11.24 0.01
C SER A 101 -6.18 12.75 -0.23
N GLN A 102 -6.01 13.13 -1.49
CA GLN A 102 -5.92 14.56 -1.87
C GLN A 102 -7.22 15.33 -1.60
N GLU A 103 -8.36 14.67 -1.78
CA GLU A 103 -9.68 15.34 -1.76
C GLU A 103 -10.08 15.78 -0.35
N VAL A 104 -9.74 14.98 0.66
CA VAL A 104 -10.23 15.17 2.03
C VAL A 104 -9.17 15.79 2.96
N ASN A 105 -7.92 15.94 2.48
CA ASN A 105 -6.74 16.25 3.29
C ASN A 105 -6.69 15.43 4.60
N ALA A 106 -7.26 14.21 4.56
CA ALA A 106 -7.38 13.31 5.69
C ALA A 106 -6.39 12.17 5.47
N GLY A 107 -5.53 11.96 6.46
CA GLY A 107 -4.57 10.87 6.47
C GLY A 107 -4.93 9.87 7.56
N ILE A 108 -4.81 8.59 7.22
CA ILE A 108 -4.73 7.50 8.17
C ILE A 108 -3.25 7.16 8.34
N TYR A 109 -2.82 7.10 9.60
CA TYR A 109 -1.46 6.78 9.97
C TYR A 109 -1.50 5.57 10.91
N GLY A 110 -0.57 4.65 10.77
CA GLY A 110 -0.48 3.56 11.74
C GLY A 110 0.95 3.12 11.99
N GLY A 111 1.28 2.86 13.25
CA GLY A 111 2.54 2.27 13.64
C GLY A 111 2.48 0.75 13.54
N ILE A 112 3.43 0.12 12.87
CA ILE A 112 3.53 -1.34 12.82
C ILE A 112 4.47 -1.80 13.94
N CYS A 113 3.92 -2.48 14.95
CA CYS A 113 4.63 -2.74 16.20
C CYS A 113 5.53 -3.96 16.19
N ASN A 114 5.28 -4.89 15.26
CA ASN A 114 6.00 -6.15 15.10
C ASN A 114 6.56 -6.30 13.68
N PHE A 115 6.97 -5.18 13.06
CA PHE A 115 7.70 -5.26 11.80
C PHE A 115 9.07 -5.92 12.04
N PRO A 116 9.55 -6.81 11.16
CA PRO A 116 10.85 -7.47 11.32
C PRO A 116 12.03 -6.47 11.39
N ASN A 117 12.90 -6.63 12.39
CA ASN A 117 14.06 -5.75 12.61
C ASN A 117 15.16 -5.87 11.54
N ASP A 118 15.14 -6.94 10.75
CA ASP A 118 16.04 -7.14 9.62
C ASP A 118 15.73 -6.20 8.44
N VAL A 119 14.60 -5.46 8.48
CA VAL A 119 14.28 -4.40 7.51
C VAL A 119 15.43 -3.41 7.29
N LYS A 120 16.24 -3.15 8.32
CA LYS A 120 17.44 -2.29 8.25
C LYS A 120 18.54 -2.82 7.33
N LEU A 121 18.51 -4.11 7.02
CA LEU A 121 19.44 -4.80 6.13
C LEU A 121 18.87 -4.93 4.70
N TRP A 122 17.59 -4.62 4.50
CA TRP A 122 16.96 -4.76 3.20
C TRP A 122 17.40 -3.64 2.26
N ASN A 123 17.68 -4.00 1.01
CA ASN A 123 18.02 -3.02 -0.03
C ASN A 123 16.76 -2.40 -0.65
N ILE A 124 16.01 -1.61 0.13
CA ILE A 124 14.80 -0.93 -0.36
C ILE A 124 15.20 0.16 -1.37
N PRO A 125 14.83 0.08 -2.66
CA PRO A 125 15.19 1.11 -3.62
C PRO A 125 14.39 2.41 -3.39
N ALA A 126 14.88 3.54 -3.89
CA ALA A 126 14.15 4.83 -3.80
C ALA A 126 12.80 4.83 -4.56
N THR A 127 12.55 3.84 -5.42
CA THR A 127 11.26 3.60 -6.08
C THR A 127 10.27 2.84 -5.20
N GLY A 128 10.71 2.33 -4.05
CA GLY A 128 9.96 1.44 -3.18
C GLY A 128 10.07 -0.02 -3.62
N MET A 129 9.78 -0.91 -2.67
CA MET A 129 9.69 -2.35 -2.86
C MET A 129 8.27 -2.80 -2.54
N TYR A 130 7.72 -3.73 -3.33
CA TYR A 130 6.37 -4.24 -3.05
C TYR A 130 6.36 -5.19 -1.85
N VAL A 131 5.33 -5.08 -1.03
CA VAL A 131 5.05 -5.98 0.10
C VAL A 131 3.57 -6.35 0.14
N ASN A 132 3.31 -7.59 0.55
CA ASN A 132 1.98 -8.08 0.89
C ASN A 132 1.98 -8.47 2.36
N PHE A 133 0.92 -8.14 3.08
CA PHE A 133 0.83 -8.49 4.49
C PHE A 133 -0.62 -8.66 4.92
N THR A 134 -0.85 -9.52 5.92
CA THR A 134 -2.09 -9.54 6.67
C THR A 134 -1.83 -8.90 8.02
N ALA A 135 -2.75 -8.04 8.46
CA ALA A 135 -2.62 -7.39 9.77
C ALA A 135 -3.95 -7.28 10.50
N GLU A 136 -3.84 -7.25 11.82
CA GLU A 136 -4.88 -6.78 12.72
C GLU A 136 -4.71 -5.28 12.91
N VAL A 137 -5.74 -4.52 12.54
CA VAL A 137 -5.76 -3.06 12.67
C VAL A 137 -6.58 -2.69 13.89
N ILE A 138 -5.95 -1.93 14.78
CA ILE A 138 -6.45 -1.63 16.11
C ILE A 138 -6.52 -0.12 16.24
N SER A 139 -7.73 0.40 16.46
CA SER A 139 -7.96 1.83 16.64
C SER A 139 -7.87 2.12 18.13
N SER A 140 -7.10 3.13 18.49
CA SER A 140 -7.52 3.95 19.62
C SER A 140 -8.71 4.75 19.13
N GLU A 141 -9.85 4.75 19.82
CA GLU A 141 -11.01 5.61 19.47
C GLU A 141 -10.69 7.12 19.56
N TRP A 142 -9.46 7.47 19.95
CA TRP A 142 -8.96 8.83 20.05
C TRP A 142 -8.81 9.50 18.67
N ARG A 143 -9.65 10.49 18.41
CA ARG A 143 -9.47 11.50 17.37
C ARG A 143 -9.38 12.87 18.02
N LEU A 144 -8.39 13.69 17.62
CA LEU A 144 -8.26 15.10 18.03
C LEU A 144 -9.32 16.02 17.35
N GLY A 145 -10.47 15.46 16.93
CA GLY A 145 -11.53 16.14 16.17
C GLY A 145 -11.89 15.44 14.85
N PRO A 146 -12.93 15.92 14.14
CA PRO A 146 -13.43 15.31 12.91
C PRO A 146 -12.45 15.40 11.72
N SER A 147 -11.54 16.36 11.74
CA SER A 147 -10.48 16.57 10.73
C SER A 147 -9.11 16.06 11.17
N ALA A 148 -8.99 15.52 12.38
CA ALA A 148 -7.72 15.00 12.87
C ALA A 148 -7.38 13.67 12.18
N PRO A 149 -6.09 13.41 11.90
CA PRO A 149 -5.65 12.12 11.40
C PRO A 149 -6.02 11.02 12.39
N VAL A 150 -6.48 9.89 11.87
CA VAL A 150 -6.78 8.71 12.69
C VAL A 150 -5.50 7.89 12.80
N TYR A 151 -5.09 7.62 14.05
CA TYR A 151 -3.93 6.79 14.33
C TYR A 151 -4.35 5.37 14.71
N TYR A 152 -3.68 4.38 14.09
CA TYR A 152 -3.91 2.96 14.33
C TYR A 152 -2.64 2.28 14.83
N PHE A 153 -2.81 1.26 15.67
CA PHE A 153 -1.78 0.26 15.92
C PHE A 153 -2.01 -0.91 14.97
N ILE A 154 -0.93 -1.39 14.35
CA ILE A 154 -0.99 -2.45 13.35
C ILE A 154 -0.09 -3.60 13.80
N ALA A 155 -0.68 -4.77 14.00
CA ALA A 155 0.03 -6.01 14.27
C ALA A 155 -0.02 -6.91 13.04
N LEU A 156 1.13 -7.19 12.45
CA LEU A 156 1.24 -8.11 11.32
C LEU A 156 0.97 -9.55 11.79
N THR A 157 0.23 -10.30 11.00
CA THR A 157 0.08 -11.75 11.14
C THR A 157 0.83 -12.52 10.05
N SER A 158 1.20 -11.84 8.96
CA SER A 158 2.04 -12.36 7.88
C SER A 158 2.71 -11.20 7.15
N LEU A 159 3.87 -11.46 6.54
CA LEU A 159 4.58 -10.52 5.69
C LEU A 159 5.26 -11.26 4.55
N ARG A 160 5.08 -10.74 3.34
CA ARG A 160 5.75 -11.19 2.13
C ARG A 160 6.36 -9.98 1.46
N ILE A 161 7.62 -10.09 1.04
CA ILE A 161 8.32 -8.99 0.36
C ILE A 161 8.68 -9.41 -1.05
N GLN A 162 8.73 -8.43 -1.95
CA GLN A 162 9.22 -8.63 -3.29
C GLN A 162 10.64 -9.21 -3.25
N GLN A 163 10.86 -10.28 -4.00
CA GLN A 163 12.18 -10.80 -4.28
C GLN A 163 12.89 -9.82 -5.23
N LEU A 164 14.04 -9.30 -4.80
CA LEU A 164 14.88 -8.38 -5.58
C LEU A 164 15.95 -9.12 -6.36
#